data_AF-A0A954GS91-F1
#
_entry.id   AF-A0A954GS91-F1
#
_cell.length_a   1.000
_cell.length_b   1.000
_cell.length_c   1.000
_cell.angle_alpha   90.00
_cell.angle_beta   90.00
_cell.angle_gamma   90.00
#
_symmetry.space_group_name_H-M   'P 1'
#
loop_
_entity.id
_entity.type
_entity.pdbx_description
1 polymer ?
#
loop_
_entity_poly.entity_id
_entity_poly.type
_entity_poly.pdbx_seq_one_letter_code
_entity_poly.pdbx_strand_id
1 'polypeptide(L)'
;MAASSNKPTAVHFALAFFVTTALILAVVCYLNAKELAKATADANTARDEATKNKNDFDKLFDEVDSLRRMLGYQGPIGAPTDTPEQSEDGTIQKQLYTDLNTHGRSLVQPSPAAPSVAETLLAMRTELDSKFAEVGKLQATVTNAESRLQTETENHRQERAKIQASQMDSEKQRQDKVLEQNEILKSKDDEIEKLANQ
;
A
#
# COMPACT_ATOMS: atom_id res chain seq x y z
N MET A 1 -88.63 77.49 11.17
CA MET A 1 -87.25 77.69 10.66
C MET A 1 -86.32 76.91 11.57
N ALA A 2 -86.00 75.68 11.16
CA ALA A 2 -85.09 74.82 11.90
C ALA A 2 -83.68 75.38 11.78
N ALA A 3 -83.05 75.71 12.90
CA ALA A 3 -81.62 75.87 13.00
C ALA A 3 -81.12 74.83 14.01
N SER A 4 -80.92 73.60 13.55
CA SER A 4 -80.12 72.63 14.30
C SER A 4 -78.69 73.16 14.33
N SER A 5 -78.37 73.91 15.38
CA SER A 5 -77.00 74.31 15.68
C SER A 5 -76.23 73.05 16.10
N ASN A 6 -75.62 72.37 15.11
CA ASN A 6 -74.70 71.25 15.32
C ASN A 6 -73.43 71.76 16.01
N LYS A 7 -73.49 71.96 17.33
CA LYS A 7 -72.27 72.07 18.15
C LYS A 7 -71.68 70.66 18.27
N PRO A 8 -70.38 70.44 17.97
CA PRO A 8 -69.77 69.12 18.11
C PRO A 8 -69.85 68.69 19.58
N THR A 9 -70.78 67.78 19.88
CA THR A 9 -70.93 67.20 21.22
C THR A 9 -69.76 66.26 21.50
N ALA A 10 -69.38 66.09 22.78
CA ALA A 10 -68.23 65.29 23.23
C ALA A 10 -68.15 63.87 22.61
N VAL A 11 -69.29 63.30 22.22
CA VAL A 11 -69.40 62.03 21.48
C VAL A 11 -68.66 62.08 20.13
N HIS A 12 -68.70 63.20 19.40
CA HIS A 12 -68.00 63.35 18.12
C HIS A 12 -66.48 63.39 18.31
N PHE A 13 -65.99 64.01 19.40
CA PHE A 13 -64.56 64.01 19.73
C PHE A 13 -64.07 62.66 20.24
N ALA A 14 -64.85 61.96 21.07
CA ALA A 14 -64.53 60.62 21.54
C ALA A 14 -64.54 59.60 20.39
N LEU A 15 -65.50 59.70 19.46
CA LEU A 15 -65.55 58.87 18.26
C LEU A 15 -64.34 59.13 17.36
N ALA A 16 -64.00 60.40 17.10
CA ALA A 16 -62.82 60.74 16.31
C ALA A 16 -61.52 60.20 16.93
N PHE A 17 -61.36 60.32 18.25
CA PHE A 17 -60.21 59.78 18.97
C PHE A 17 -60.14 58.24 18.95
N PHE A 18 -61.29 57.57 19.10
CA PHE A 18 -61.36 56.12 19.03
C PHE A 18 -61.01 55.61 17.63
N VAL A 19 -61.52 56.25 16.58
CA VAL A 19 -61.22 55.89 15.18
C VAL A 19 -59.74 56.11 14.86
N THR A 20 -59.14 57.23 15.27
CA THR A 20 -57.71 57.47 15.04
C THR A 20 -56.83 56.49 15.81
N THR A 21 -57.17 56.18 17.07
CA THR A 21 -56.43 55.20 17.89
C THR A 21 -56.56 53.79 17.33
N ALA A 22 -57.76 53.39 16.89
CA ALA A 22 -58.00 52.09 16.27
C ALA A 22 -57.23 51.93 14.95
N LEU A 23 -57.14 52.99 14.13
CA LEU A 23 -56.33 52.99 12.91
C LEU A 23 -54.84 52.84 13.20
N ILE A 24 -54.31 53.58 14.18
CA ILE A 24 -52.90 53.46 14.60
C ILE A 24 -52.62 52.05 15.10
N LEU A 25 -53.50 51.51 15.96
CA LEU A 25 -53.35 50.16 16.50
C LEU A 25 -53.43 49.09 15.40
N ALA A 26 -54.32 49.25 14.41
CA ALA A 26 -54.41 48.36 13.26
C ALA A 26 -53.13 48.36 12.42
N VAL A 27 -52.53 49.53 12.17
CA VAL A 27 -51.26 49.64 11.44
C VAL A 27 -50.12 49.00 12.22
N VAL A 28 -50.01 49.27 13.52
CA VAL A 28 -48.97 48.68 14.38
C VAL A 28 -49.13 47.16 14.46
N CYS A 29 -50.35 46.66 14.64
CA CYS A 29 -50.64 45.23 14.68
C CYS A 29 -50.30 44.55 13.34
N TYR A 30 -50.64 45.19 12.21
CA TYR A 30 -50.29 44.68 10.88
C TYR A 30 -48.77 44.63 10.65
N LEU A 31 -48.04 45.68 11.02
CA LEU A 31 -46.57 45.71 10.89
C LEU A 31 -45.92 44.62 11.75
N ASN A 32 -46.34 44.46 13.00
CA ASN A 32 -45.84 43.40 13.88
C ASN A 32 -46.18 42.01 13.36
N ALA A 33 -47.41 41.79 12.85
CA ALA A 33 -47.79 40.51 12.27
C ALA A 33 -46.94 40.17 11.02
N LYS A 34 -46.64 41.17 10.18
CA LYS A 34 -45.78 41.01 9.01
C LYS A 34 -44.33 40.70 9.40
N GLU A 35 -43.78 41.38 10.40
CA GLU A 35 -42.42 41.13 10.91
C GLU A 35 -42.31 39.75 11.56
N LEU A 36 -43.31 39.35 12.34
CA LEU A 36 -43.37 38.01 12.94
C LEU A 36 -43.45 36.92 11.85
N ALA A 37 -44.28 37.12 10.83
CA ALA A 37 -44.38 36.19 9.70
C ALA A 37 -43.04 36.05 8.95
N LYS A 38 -42.33 37.17 8.74
CA LYS A 38 -41.00 37.17 8.12
C LYS A 38 -39.97 36.44 8.99
N ALA A 39 -39.88 36.78 10.28
CA ALA A 39 -38.96 36.13 11.20
C ALA A 39 -39.20 34.61 11.32
N THR A 40 -40.48 34.19 11.28
CA THR A 40 -40.85 32.77 11.28
C THR A 40 -40.42 32.08 9.98
N ALA A 41 -40.58 32.73 8.83
CA ALA A 41 -40.12 32.21 7.55
C ALA A 41 -38.59 32.08 7.50
N ASP A 42 -37.87 33.09 7.99
CA ASP A 42 -36.40 33.07 8.08
C ASP A 42 -35.92 31.95 9.02
N ALA A 43 -36.58 31.78 10.17
CA ALA A 43 -36.27 30.71 11.12
C ALA A 43 -36.54 29.31 10.55
N ASN A 44 -37.64 29.13 9.81
CA ASN A 44 -37.93 27.87 9.13
C ASN A 44 -36.88 27.57 8.05
N THR A 45 -36.52 28.58 7.26
CA THR A 45 -35.47 28.44 6.23
C THR A 45 -34.14 28.02 6.85
N ALA A 46 -33.71 28.70 7.92
CA ALA A 46 -32.48 28.36 8.64
C ALA A 46 -32.53 26.95 9.24
N ARG A 47 -33.70 26.51 9.74
CA ARG A 47 -33.90 25.15 10.25
C ARG A 47 -33.81 24.10 9.16
N ASP A 48 -34.40 24.36 7.99
CA ASP A 48 -34.34 23.47 6.83
C ASP A 48 -32.90 23.35 6.31
N GLU A 49 -32.17 24.47 6.23
CA GLU A 49 -30.75 24.48 5.90
C GLU A 49 -29.89 23.72 6.91
N ALA A 50 -30.12 23.94 8.22
CA ALA A 50 -29.41 23.20 9.26
C ALA A 50 -29.68 21.70 9.18
N THR A 51 -30.92 21.30 8.91
CA THR A 51 -31.30 19.89 8.73
C THR A 51 -30.64 19.28 7.51
N LYS A 52 -30.62 20.01 6.38
CA LYS A 52 -29.93 19.59 5.17
C LYS A 52 -28.43 19.43 5.40
N ASN A 53 -27.78 20.42 6.00
CA ASN A 53 -26.36 20.39 6.30
C ASN A 53 -26.00 19.24 7.25
N LYS A 54 -26.85 18.97 8.24
CA LYS A 54 -26.68 17.80 9.12
C LYS A 54 -26.76 16.49 8.33
N ASN A 55 -27.75 16.33 7.45
CA ASN A 55 -27.88 15.12 6.63
C ASN A 55 -26.70 14.95 5.67
N ASP A 56 -26.20 16.03 5.07
CA ASP A 56 -25.05 15.99 4.17
C ASP A 56 -23.76 15.67 4.95
N PHE A 57 -23.61 16.21 6.17
CA PHE A 57 -22.51 15.86 7.07
C PHE A 57 -22.55 14.38 7.46
N ASP A 58 -23.70 13.87 7.89
CA ASP A 58 -23.85 12.48 8.32
C ASP A 58 -23.51 11.51 7.16
N LYS A 59 -23.90 11.83 5.92
CA LYS A 59 -23.51 11.05 4.72
C LYS A 59 -22.00 11.09 4.45
N LEU A 60 -21.39 12.27 4.48
CA LEU A 60 -19.95 12.42 4.25
C LEU A 60 -19.16 11.69 5.35
N PHE A 61 -19.64 11.72 6.59
CA PHE A 61 -19.03 10.99 7.69
C PHE A 61 -19.07 9.47 7.46
N ASP A 62 -20.21 8.93 7.02
CA ASP A 62 -20.35 7.51 6.67
C ASP A 62 -19.42 7.11 5.51
N GLU A 63 -19.27 7.97 4.49
CA GLU A 63 -18.33 7.74 3.39
C GLU A 63 -16.87 7.69 3.87
N VAL A 64 -16.48 8.59 4.77
CA VAL A 64 -15.13 8.60 5.36
C VAL A 64 -14.91 7.37 6.26
N ASP A 65 -15.92 6.94 7.02
CA ASP A 65 -15.83 5.71 7.82
C ASP A 65 -15.72 4.46 6.95
N SER A 66 -16.43 4.42 5.82
CA SER A 66 -16.30 3.35 4.83
C SER A 66 -14.89 3.29 4.24
N LEU A 67 -14.33 4.43 3.83
CA LEU A 67 -12.95 4.54 3.33
C LEU A 67 -11.93 4.08 4.38
N ARG A 68 -12.10 4.50 5.63
CA ARG A 68 -11.27 4.04 6.75
C ARG A 68 -11.25 2.51 6.86
N ARG A 69 -12.43 1.89 6.85
CA ARG A 69 -12.57 0.43 6.93
C ARG A 69 -11.94 -0.26 5.72
N MET A 70 -12.10 0.29 4.52
CA MET A 70 -11.50 -0.23 3.30
C MET A 70 -9.97 -0.19 3.35
N LEU A 71 -9.40 0.85 3.95
CA LEU A 71 -7.95 0.98 4.17
C LEU A 71 -7.44 0.15 5.37
N GLY A 72 -8.34 -0.42 6.18
CA GLY A 72 -7.98 -1.30 7.30
C GLY A 72 -7.60 -0.59 8.61
N TYR A 73 -7.80 0.73 8.71
CA TYR A 73 -7.48 1.49 9.93
C TYR A 73 -8.63 1.46 10.93
N GLN A 74 -8.30 1.36 12.23
CA GLN A 74 -9.29 1.33 13.33
C GLN A 74 -9.32 2.61 14.17
N GLY A 75 -8.37 3.53 13.93
CA GLY A 75 -8.28 4.79 14.66
C GLY A 75 -9.48 5.72 14.44
N PRO A 76 -9.69 6.72 15.32
CA PRO A 76 -10.71 7.76 15.14
C PRO A 76 -10.48 8.62 13.88
N ILE A 77 -11.60 9.10 13.31
CA ILE A 77 -11.64 10.05 12.19
C ILE A 77 -11.68 11.47 12.79
N GLY A 78 -10.75 12.33 12.41
CA GLY A 78 -10.77 13.75 12.78
C GLY A 78 -9.46 14.24 13.40
N ALA A 79 -9.50 15.48 13.89
CA ALA A 79 -8.37 16.11 14.56
C ALA A 79 -8.10 15.43 15.91
N PRO A 80 -6.84 15.38 16.35
CA PRO A 80 -6.51 14.86 17.66
C PRO A 80 -7.18 15.67 18.77
N THR A 81 -7.58 14.98 19.83
CA THR A 81 -8.08 15.60 21.07
C THR A 81 -7.21 15.18 22.26
N ASP A 82 -7.41 15.81 23.41
CA ASP A 82 -6.65 15.51 24.63
C ASP A 82 -6.95 14.12 25.24
N THR A 83 -7.82 13.31 24.61
CA THR A 83 -8.10 11.95 25.05
C THR A 83 -7.04 10.97 24.52
N PRO A 84 -6.55 10.00 25.32
CA PRO A 84 -5.48 9.08 24.91
C PRO A 84 -5.77 8.33 23.60
N GLU A 85 -7.03 7.95 23.39
CA GLU A 85 -7.53 7.22 22.21
C GLU A 85 -7.61 8.11 20.95
N GLN A 86 -7.60 9.43 21.11
CA GLN A 86 -7.60 10.43 20.04
C GLN A 86 -6.35 11.32 20.07
N SER A 87 -5.27 10.87 20.71
CA SER A 87 -3.97 11.52 20.63
C SER A 87 -3.47 11.56 19.16
N GLU A 88 -2.57 12.48 18.81
CA GLU A 88 -2.03 12.61 17.44
C GLU A 88 -1.65 11.27 16.80
N ASP A 89 -1.08 10.38 17.60
CA ASP A 89 -0.60 9.05 17.20
C ASP A 89 -1.71 8.01 17.00
N GLY A 90 -2.89 8.23 17.58
CA GLY A 90 -4.06 7.35 17.44
C GLY A 90 -4.87 7.61 16.17
N THR A 91 -4.70 8.75 15.51
CA THR A 91 -5.50 9.14 14.35
C THR A 91 -5.15 8.34 13.09
N ILE A 92 -6.16 8.08 12.25
CA ILE A 92 -5.96 7.38 10.97
C ILE A 92 -4.97 8.13 10.08
N GLN A 93 -5.03 9.46 10.07
CA GLN A 93 -4.18 10.28 9.21
C GLN A 93 -2.70 10.09 9.57
N LYS A 94 -2.37 10.02 10.86
CA LYS A 94 -1.00 9.78 11.32
C LYS A 94 -0.55 8.35 11.04
N GLN A 95 -1.41 7.36 11.28
CA GLN A 95 -1.12 5.95 10.98
C GLN A 95 -0.85 5.76 9.48
N LEU A 96 -1.73 6.27 8.63
CA LEU A 96 -1.58 6.24 7.18
C LEU A 96 -0.30 6.95 6.71
N TYR A 97 0.00 8.13 7.26
CA TYR A 97 1.23 8.85 6.92
C TYR A 97 2.48 8.07 7.33
N THR A 98 2.43 7.40 8.49
CA THR A 98 3.52 6.57 9.00
C THR A 98 3.74 5.34 8.11
N ASP A 99 2.67 4.65 7.72
CA ASP A 99 2.74 3.48 6.84
C ASP A 99 3.28 3.86 5.45
N LEU A 100 2.79 4.97 4.89
CA LEU A 100 3.24 5.49 3.61
C LEU A 100 4.72 5.89 3.64
N ASN A 101 5.20 6.49 4.73
CA ASN A 101 6.61 6.78 4.88
C ASN A 101 7.47 5.53 5.11
N THR A 102 6.96 4.56 5.86
CA THR A 102 7.69 3.34 6.21
C THR A 102 7.82 2.41 5.00
N HIS A 103 6.74 2.26 4.23
CA HIS A 103 6.66 1.29 3.15
C HIS A 103 6.72 1.91 1.75
N GLY A 104 6.21 3.13 1.56
CA GLY A 104 6.12 3.75 0.25
C GLY A 104 7.29 4.63 -0.12
N ARG A 105 7.84 5.40 0.82
CA ARG A 105 8.82 6.46 0.52
C ARG A 105 10.10 5.96 -0.16
N SER A 106 10.59 4.78 0.21
CA SER A 106 11.77 4.18 -0.41
C SER A 106 11.48 3.52 -1.76
N LEU A 107 10.24 3.08 -1.99
CA LEU A 107 9.82 2.37 -3.19
C LEU A 107 9.38 3.33 -4.32
N VAL A 108 8.73 4.44 -3.97
CA VAL A 108 8.26 5.43 -4.95
C VAL A 108 9.43 6.29 -5.43
N GLN A 109 9.61 6.38 -6.74
CA GLN A 109 10.69 7.13 -7.38
C GLN A 109 10.13 8.28 -8.25
N PRO A 110 10.61 9.53 -8.08
CA PRO A 110 11.55 10.00 -7.06
C PRO A 110 10.92 10.00 -5.65
N SER A 111 11.69 9.69 -4.60
CA SER A 111 11.22 9.59 -3.20
C SER A 111 10.47 10.86 -2.75
N PRO A 112 9.13 10.84 -2.71
CA PRO A 112 8.37 12.02 -2.32
C PRO A 112 8.39 12.20 -0.79
N ALA A 113 8.19 13.43 -0.32
CA ALA A 113 8.08 13.71 1.11
C ALA A 113 6.76 13.19 1.73
N ALA A 114 5.74 12.99 0.88
CA ALA A 114 4.45 12.43 1.24
C ALA A 114 3.95 11.55 0.06
N PRO A 115 4.33 10.27 0.00
CA PRO A 115 3.85 9.37 -1.05
C PRO A 115 2.34 9.14 -0.92
N SER A 116 1.63 9.03 -2.04
CA SER A 116 0.22 8.62 -2.01
C SER A 116 0.07 7.10 -1.89
N VAL A 117 -1.12 6.65 -1.46
CA VAL A 117 -1.46 5.22 -1.40
C VAL A 117 -1.36 4.56 -2.78
N ALA A 118 -1.87 5.22 -3.81
CA ALA A 118 -1.87 4.68 -5.17
C ALA A 118 -0.44 4.50 -5.71
N GLU A 119 0.42 5.50 -5.54
CA GLU A 119 1.84 5.41 -5.96
C GLU A 119 2.57 4.31 -5.19
N THR A 120 2.32 4.22 -3.88
CA THR A 120 2.94 3.21 -3.01
C THR A 120 2.55 1.79 -3.44
N LEU A 121 1.26 1.54 -3.69
CA LEU A 121 0.78 0.22 -4.14
C LEU A 121 1.33 -0.15 -5.52
N LEU A 122 1.41 0.81 -6.45
CA LEU A 122 1.99 0.60 -7.78
C LEU A 122 3.48 0.27 -7.69
N ALA A 123 4.22 1.00 -6.85
CA ALA A 123 5.64 0.76 -6.62
C ALA A 123 5.88 -0.62 -5.97
N MET A 124 5.09 -0.98 -4.96
CA MET A 124 5.13 -2.32 -4.34
C MET A 124 4.87 -3.43 -5.35
N ARG A 125 3.88 -3.24 -6.24
CA ARG A 125 3.59 -4.23 -7.29
C ARG A 125 4.77 -4.41 -8.24
N THR A 126 5.38 -3.31 -8.66
CA THR A 126 6.53 -3.30 -9.56
C THR A 126 7.74 -3.97 -8.90
N GLU A 127 8.01 -3.67 -7.63
CA GLU A 127 9.07 -4.31 -6.86
C GLU A 127 8.83 -5.82 -6.70
N LEU A 128 7.59 -6.22 -6.43
CA LEU A 128 7.20 -7.63 -6.33
C LEU A 128 7.39 -8.37 -7.65
N ASP A 129 6.98 -7.79 -8.78
CA ASP A 129 7.19 -8.37 -10.11
C ASP A 129 8.70 -8.47 -10.45
N SER A 130 9.50 -7.46 -10.07
CA SER A 130 10.97 -7.48 -10.19
C SER A 130 11.60 -8.61 -9.37
N LYS A 131 11.17 -8.78 -8.11
CA LYS A 131 11.65 -9.86 -7.23
C LYS A 131 11.25 -11.24 -7.73
N PHE A 132 10.06 -11.41 -8.30
CA PHE A 132 9.68 -12.67 -8.96
C PHE A 132 10.57 -12.98 -10.16
N ALA A 133 10.90 -11.99 -10.98
CA ALA A 133 11.84 -12.18 -12.09
C ALA A 133 13.25 -12.53 -11.60
N GLU A 134 13.70 -11.92 -10.49
CA GLU A 134 14.98 -12.23 -9.85
C GLU A 134 15.04 -13.67 -9.33
N VAL A 135 13.98 -14.14 -8.65
CA VAL A 135 13.87 -15.53 -8.19
C VAL A 135 13.94 -16.50 -9.37
N GLY A 136 13.24 -16.23 -10.47
CA GLY A 136 13.31 -17.04 -11.69
C GLY A 136 14.73 -17.12 -12.27
N LYS A 137 15.46 -16.00 -12.30
CA LYS A 137 16.87 -15.96 -12.75
C LYS A 137 17.79 -16.75 -11.83
N LEU A 138 17.62 -16.61 -10.51
CA LEU A 138 18.42 -17.33 -9.52
C LEU A 138 18.18 -18.84 -9.63
N GLN A 139 16.93 -19.26 -9.79
CA GLN A 139 16.59 -20.67 -9.97
C GLN A 139 17.22 -21.25 -11.25
N ALA A 140 17.15 -20.52 -12.37
CA ALA A 140 17.83 -20.93 -13.60
C ALA A 140 19.36 -21.03 -13.42
N THR A 141 19.95 -20.12 -12.66
CA THR A 141 21.39 -20.13 -12.34
C THR A 141 21.77 -21.35 -11.52
N VAL A 142 20.96 -21.71 -10.50
CA VAL A 142 21.17 -22.90 -9.68
C VAL A 142 21.11 -24.17 -10.54
N THR A 143 20.08 -24.32 -11.37
CA THR A 143 19.96 -25.47 -12.28
C THR A 143 21.12 -25.56 -13.26
N ASN A 144 21.60 -24.43 -13.80
CA ASN A 144 22.77 -24.42 -14.66
C ASN A 144 24.04 -24.85 -13.90
N ALA A 145 24.23 -24.36 -12.68
CA ALA A 145 25.36 -24.72 -11.83
C ALA A 145 25.35 -26.23 -11.49
N GLU A 146 24.19 -26.79 -11.15
CA GLU A 146 24.01 -28.22 -10.91
C GLU A 146 24.36 -29.06 -12.15
N SER A 147 23.90 -28.66 -13.33
CA SER A 147 24.22 -29.33 -14.59
C SER A 147 25.73 -29.30 -14.91
N ARG A 148 26.37 -28.15 -14.69
CA ARG A 148 27.83 -28.00 -14.85
C ARG A 148 28.59 -28.89 -13.87
N LEU A 149 28.15 -28.93 -12.60
CA LEU A 149 28.76 -29.78 -11.59
C LEU A 149 28.64 -31.27 -11.92
N GLN A 150 27.49 -31.71 -12.41
CA GLN A 150 27.30 -33.09 -12.86
C GLN A 150 28.22 -33.44 -14.03
N THR A 151 28.32 -32.55 -15.02
CA THR A 151 29.20 -32.73 -16.17
C THR A 151 30.67 -32.83 -15.74
N GLU A 152 31.11 -31.94 -14.85
CA GLU A 152 32.49 -31.94 -14.34
C GLU A 152 32.79 -33.20 -13.52
N THR A 153 31.84 -33.65 -12.71
CA THR A 153 31.96 -34.88 -11.92
C THR A 153 32.12 -36.10 -12.83
N GLU A 154 31.35 -36.17 -13.92
CA GLU A 154 31.44 -37.25 -14.90
C GLU A 154 32.77 -37.20 -15.68
N ASN A 155 33.22 -36.00 -16.10
CA ASN A 155 34.52 -35.82 -16.73
C ASN A 155 35.66 -36.33 -15.84
N HIS A 156 35.67 -35.94 -14.56
CA HIS A 156 36.67 -36.43 -13.59
C HIS A 156 36.57 -37.94 -13.34
N ARG A 157 35.37 -38.53 -13.40
CA ARG A 157 35.20 -39.98 -13.30
C ARG A 157 35.83 -40.69 -14.49
N GLN A 158 35.58 -40.20 -15.70
CA GLN A 158 36.15 -40.76 -16.93
C GLN A 158 37.67 -40.58 -16.99
N GLU A 159 38.18 -39.42 -16.57
CA GLU A 159 39.62 -39.16 -16.52
C GLU A 159 40.32 -40.09 -15.53
N ARG A 160 39.75 -40.29 -14.34
CA ARG A 160 40.27 -41.29 -13.38
C ARG A 160 40.26 -42.70 -13.95
N ALA A 161 39.20 -43.10 -14.65
CA ALA A 161 39.15 -44.41 -15.31
C ALA A 161 40.24 -44.56 -16.39
N LYS A 162 40.49 -43.51 -17.20
CA LYS A 162 41.57 -43.49 -18.21
C LYS A 162 42.96 -43.58 -17.58
N ILE A 163 43.20 -42.83 -16.50
CA ILE A 163 44.47 -42.88 -15.76
C ILE A 163 44.68 -44.28 -15.19
N GLN A 164 43.66 -44.87 -14.57
CA GLN A 164 43.75 -46.21 -14.00
C GLN A 164 44.03 -47.27 -15.08
N ALA A 165 43.33 -47.21 -16.22
CA ALA A 165 43.59 -48.10 -17.35
C ALA A 165 45.02 -47.93 -17.90
N SER A 166 45.49 -46.69 -18.08
CA SER A 166 46.84 -46.40 -18.53
C SER A 166 47.91 -46.90 -17.56
N GLN A 167 47.68 -46.80 -16.25
CA GLN A 167 48.57 -47.36 -15.22
C GLN A 167 48.63 -48.89 -15.29
N MET A 168 47.48 -49.55 -15.44
CA MET A 168 47.43 -51.00 -15.60
C MET A 168 48.16 -51.47 -16.87
N ASP A 169 47.94 -50.80 -18.00
CA ASP A 169 48.62 -51.12 -19.26
C ASP A 169 50.14 -50.89 -19.17
N SER A 170 50.56 -49.79 -18.54
CA SER A 170 51.98 -49.49 -18.33
C SER A 170 52.66 -50.52 -17.42
N GLU A 171 51.96 -50.95 -16.37
CA GLU A 171 52.43 -51.99 -15.45
C GLU A 171 52.57 -53.34 -16.17
N LYS A 172 51.60 -53.70 -17.00
CA LYS A 172 51.66 -54.91 -17.82
C LYS A 172 52.83 -54.87 -18.81
N GLN A 173 52.99 -53.78 -19.57
CA GLN A 173 54.13 -53.62 -20.48
C GLN A 173 55.48 -53.69 -19.76
N ARG A 174 55.55 -53.17 -18.52
CA ARG A 174 56.76 -53.28 -17.69
C ARG A 174 57.05 -54.74 -17.33
N GLN A 175 56.04 -55.49 -16.91
CA GLN A 175 56.20 -56.91 -16.58
C GLN A 175 56.62 -57.73 -17.81
N ASP A 176 55.99 -57.49 -18.96
CA ASP A 176 56.35 -58.17 -20.22
C ASP A 176 57.82 -57.92 -20.59
N LYS A 177 58.30 -56.67 -20.49
CA LYS A 177 59.71 -56.33 -20.73
C LYS A 177 60.68 -56.99 -19.74
N VAL A 178 60.29 -57.11 -18.47
CA VAL A 178 61.11 -57.79 -17.46
C VAL A 178 61.21 -59.28 -17.78
N LEU A 179 60.11 -59.92 -18.19
CA LEU A 179 60.11 -61.31 -18.62
C LEU A 179 61.01 -61.51 -19.85
N GLU A 180 60.88 -60.68 -20.88
CA GLU A 180 61.71 -60.71 -22.08
C GLU A 180 63.21 -60.54 -21.75
N GLN A 181 63.54 -59.58 -20.89
CA GLN A 181 64.93 -59.39 -20.43
C GLN A 181 65.47 -60.60 -19.68
N ASN A 182 64.67 -61.23 -18.82
CA ASN A 182 65.08 -62.43 -18.10
C ASN A 182 65.29 -63.62 -19.04
N GLU A 183 64.46 -63.79 -20.07
CA GLU A 183 64.67 -64.81 -21.10
C GLU A 183 65.95 -64.58 -21.89
N ILE A 184 66.23 -63.33 -22.28
CA ILE A 184 67.48 -62.96 -22.97
C ILE A 184 68.69 -63.22 -22.08
N LEU A 185 68.64 -62.84 -20.80
CA LEU A 185 69.73 -63.10 -19.85
C LEU A 185 69.99 -64.60 -19.70
N LYS A 186 68.92 -65.40 -19.52
CA LYS A 186 69.05 -66.85 -19.44
C LYS A 186 69.68 -67.45 -20.70
N SER A 187 69.24 -67.01 -21.88
CA SER A 187 69.82 -67.43 -23.16
C SER A 187 71.32 -67.07 -23.27
N LYS A 188 71.69 -65.86 -22.83
CA LYS A 188 73.09 -65.43 -22.77
C LYS A 188 73.92 -66.25 -21.77
N ASP A 189 73.37 -66.56 -20.60
CA ASP A 189 74.04 -67.37 -19.58
C ASP A 189 74.28 -68.80 -20.10
N ASP A 190 73.28 -69.42 -20.76
CA ASP A 190 73.42 -70.73 -21.41
C ASP A 190 74.51 -70.73 -22.50
N GLU A 191 74.65 -69.61 -23.24
CA GLU A 191 75.68 -69.43 -24.26
C GLU A 191 77.08 -69.26 -23.64
N ILE A 192 77.20 -68.50 -22.55
CA ILE A 192 78.45 -68.35 -21.79
C ILE A 192 78.88 -69.70 -21.21
N GLU A 193 77.96 -70.48 -20.64
CA GLU A 193 78.27 -71.80 -20.08
C GLU A 193 78.77 -72.78 -21.16
N LYS A 194 78.21 -72.73 -22.37
CA LYS A 194 78.72 -73.51 -23.52
C LYS A 194 80.12 -73.08 -23.94
N LEU A 195 80.40 -71.78 -23.95
CA LEU A 195 81.71 -71.25 -24.31
C LEU A 195 82.77 -71.53 -23.24
N ALA A 196 82.39 -71.56 -21.95
CA ALA A 196 83.30 -71.84 -20.84
C ALA A 196 83.71 -73.32 -20.73
N ASN A 197 82.91 -74.23 -21.30
CA ASN A 197 83.15 -75.68 -21.31
C ASN A 197 83.80 -76.19 -22.62
N GLN A 198 84.28 -75.28 -23.48
CA GLN A 198 85.15 -75.56 -24.63
C GLN A 198 86.61 -75.28 -24.28
#